data_AF-A0A3N7FK07-F1
#
_entry.id   AF-A0A3N7FK07-F1
#
_cell.length_a   1.000
_cell.length_b   1.000
_cell.length_c   1.000
_cell.angle_alpha   90.00
_cell.angle_beta   90.00
_cell.angle_gamma   90.00
#
_symmetry.space_group_name_H-M   'P 1'
#
loop_
_entity.id
_entity.type
_entity.pdbx_description
1 polymer ?
#
loop_
_entity_poly.entity_id
_entity_poly.type
_entity_poly.pdbx_seq_one_letter_code
_entity_poly.pdbx_strand_id
1 'polypeptide(L)'
;MSAHYLTFKFDIHGGGIDLIFPHHENEIAQSCAACEESSVSYWLHNGHVTNNNEKMSKSLGNFFTIHQITERYYPLALRHFLISAHYRSPLNYFVLQLEGASDAVFYI
;
A
#
# COMPACT_ATOMS: atom_id res chain seq x y z
N MET A 1 5.13 -16.63 9.40
CA MET A 1 6.39 -15.93 9.78
C MET A 1 6.17 -14.97 10.93
N SER A 2 5.13 -14.12 10.89
CA SER A 2 4.76 -13.19 11.98
C SER A 2 4.82 -13.84 13.36
N ALA A 3 4.14 -14.98 13.54
CA ALA A 3 4.11 -15.70 14.82
C ALA A 3 5.48 -16.10 15.38
N HIS A 4 6.49 -16.33 14.53
CA HIS A 4 7.83 -16.69 14.98
C HIS A 4 8.57 -15.49 15.59
N TYR A 5 8.40 -14.30 15.01
CA TYR A 5 9.14 -13.10 15.42
C TYR A 5 8.37 -12.21 16.40
N LEU A 6 7.04 -12.23 16.34
CA LEU A 6 6.15 -11.35 17.10
C LEU A 6 5.25 -12.11 18.08
N THR A 7 5.37 -13.44 18.13
CA THR A 7 4.42 -14.36 18.80
C THR A 7 3.06 -14.43 18.09
N PHE A 8 2.19 -15.35 18.54
CA PHE A 8 0.81 -15.44 18.06
C PHE A 8 -0.06 -14.23 18.47
N LYS A 9 0.45 -13.34 19.32
CA LYS A 9 -0.26 -12.15 19.78
C LYS A 9 0.57 -10.89 19.60
N PHE A 10 0.10 -9.97 18.76
CA PHE A 10 0.79 -8.70 18.50
C PHE A 10 -0.17 -7.57 18.13
N ASP A 11 0.33 -6.34 18.10
CA ASP A 11 -0.55 -5.16 18.08
C ASP A 11 -1.10 -4.85 16.68
N ILE A 12 -0.25 -4.82 15.66
CA ILE A 12 -0.58 -4.24 14.34
C ILE A 12 -0.18 -5.19 13.22
N HIS A 13 -1.12 -5.52 12.33
CA HIS A 13 -0.87 -6.19 11.06
C HIS A 13 -1.34 -5.30 9.90
N GLY A 14 -0.46 -5.03 8.93
CA GLY A 14 -0.76 -4.15 7.79
C GLY A 14 -0.69 -4.83 6.42
N GLY A 15 -1.38 -4.27 5.43
CA GLY A 15 -1.31 -4.72 4.04
C GLY A 15 -2.08 -3.81 3.07
N GLY A 16 -2.09 -4.17 1.78
CA GLY A 16 -3.01 -3.54 0.82
C GLY A 16 -4.46 -3.96 1.07
N ILE A 17 -5.45 -3.13 0.71
CA ILE A 17 -6.87 -3.45 0.89
C ILE A 17 -7.31 -4.73 0.18
N ASP A 18 -6.64 -5.13 -0.91
CA ASP A 18 -6.82 -6.42 -1.57
C ASP A 18 -6.39 -7.62 -0.72
N LEU A 19 -5.55 -7.42 0.29
CA LEU A 19 -5.11 -8.48 1.18
C LEU A 19 -6.11 -8.80 2.29
N ILE A 20 -7.15 -7.99 2.48
CA ILE A 20 -8.23 -8.32 3.43
C ILE A 20 -8.74 -9.73 3.14
N PHE A 21 -9.12 -9.99 1.89
CA PHE A 21 -9.62 -11.30 1.47
C PHE A 21 -9.00 -11.74 0.13
N PRO A 22 -8.57 -13.01 0.00
CA PRO A 22 -8.64 -14.08 1.00
C PRO A 22 -7.44 -14.11 1.96
N HIS A 23 -6.44 -13.26 1.75
CA HIS A 23 -5.12 -13.44 2.36
C HIS A 23 -5.14 -13.32 3.89
N HIS A 24 -5.49 -12.15 4.45
CA HIS A 24 -5.47 -11.93 5.89
C HIS A 24 -6.53 -12.77 6.61
N GLU A 25 -7.71 -13.00 6.01
CA GLU A 25 -8.68 -13.93 6.62
C GLU A 25 -8.14 -15.35 6.74
N ASN A 26 -7.38 -15.83 5.76
CA ASN A 26 -6.71 -17.12 5.86
C ASN A 26 -5.58 -17.11 6.89
N GLU A 27 -4.85 -16.01 7.04
CA GLU A 27 -3.82 -15.88 8.07
C GLU A 27 -4.41 -15.90 9.49
N ILE A 28 -5.56 -15.24 9.70
CA ILE A 28 -6.33 -15.30 10.95
C ILE A 28 -6.74 -16.76 11.21
N ALA A 29 -7.36 -17.41 10.23
CA ALA A 29 -7.81 -18.79 10.37
C ALA A 29 -6.65 -19.75 10.72
N GLN A 30 -5.51 -19.62 10.04
CA GLN A 30 -4.31 -20.42 10.30
C GLN A 30 -3.73 -20.17 11.70
N SER A 31 -3.67 -18.91 12.13
CA SER A 31 -3.09 -18.54 13.42
C SER A 31 -3.97 -19.00 14.59
N CYS A 32 -5.29 -18.80 14.49
CA CYS A 32 -6.25 -19.27 15.48
C CYS A 32 -6.33 -20.80 15.55
N ALA A 33 -6.20 -21.50 14.42
CA ALA A 33 -6.15 -22.97 14.40
C ALA A 33 -4.88 -23.53 15.04
N ALA A 34 -3.76 -22.80 14.95
CA ALA A 34 -2.48 -23.20 15.54
C ALA A 34 -2.33 -22.81 17.02
N CYS A 35 -2.97 -21.72 17.46
CA CYS A 35 -2.89 -21.20 18.82
C CYS A 35 -4.21 -20.51 19.22
N GLU A 36 -4.86 -21.00 20.28
CA GLU A 36 -6.14 -20.47 20.77
C GLU A 36 -6.03 -19.02 21.27
N GLU A 37 -4.86 -18.61 21.77
CA GLU A 37 -4.60 -17.25 22.25
C GLU A 37 -4.19 -16.28 21.14
N SER A 38 -4.21 -16.71 19.87
CA SER A 38 -3.82 -15.90 18.73
C SER A 38 -4.66 -14.62 18.63
N SER A 39 -4.00 -13.47 18.51
CA SER A 39 -4.70 -12.18 18.48
C SER A 39 -3.88 -11.09 17.81
N VAL A 40 -4.50 -10.38 16.87
CA VAL A 40 -3.98 -9.13 16.31
C VAL A 40 -4.97 -8.02 16.70
N SER A 41 -4.47 -6.96 17.35
CA SER A 41 -5.35 -5.91 17.89
C SER A 41 -5.87 -4.95 16.82
N TYR A 42 -5.04 -4.63 15.82
CA TYR A 42 -5.38 -3.68 14.76
C TYR A 42 -4.93 -4.19 13.39
N TRP A 43 -5.86 -4.15 12.44
CA TRP A 43 -5.61 -4.42 11.03
C TRP A 43 -5.64 -3.10 10.24
N LEU A 44 -4.55 -2.81 9.53
CA LEU A 44 -4.39 -1.55 8.79
C LEU A 44 -4.25 -1.84 7.30
N HIS A 45 -5.16 -1.29 6.50
CA HIS A 45 -5.17 -1.52 5.06
C HIS A 45 -5.07 -0.24 4.26
N ASN A 46 -4.06 -0.15 3.38
CA ASN A 46 -3.92 1.00 2.48
C ASN A 46 -4.82 0.85 1.25
N GLY A 47 -5.35 1.99 0.78
CA GLY A 47 -6.15 2.06 -0.42
C GLY A 47 -5.37 1.68 -1.68
N HIS A 48 -6.09 1.39 -2.75
CA HIS A 48 -5.48 1.14 -4.05
C HIS A 48 -4.87 2.40 -4.64
N VAL A 49 -3.81 2.21 -5.42
CA VAL A 49 -3.36 3.20 -6.38
C VAL A 49 -4.00 2.86 -7.73
N THR A 50 -4.74 3.81 -8.31
CA THR A 50 -5.35 3.70 -9.63
C THR A 50 -4.61 4.58 -10.63
N ASN A 51 -4.78 4.38 -11.92
CA ASN A 51 -4.24 5.23 -12.98
C ASN A 51 -5.42 5.77 -13.78
N ASN A 52 -5.64 7.08 -13.78
CA ASN A 52 -6.81 7.70 -14.43
C ASN A 52 -8.17 7.08 -14.03
N ASN A 53 -8.33 6.71 -12.76
CA ASN A 53 -9.49 5.95 -12.20
C ASN A 53 -9.61 4.49 -12.66
N GLU A 54 -8.67 3.98 -13.45
CA GLU A 54 -8.62 2.57 -13.80
C GLU A 54 -7.70 1.79 -12.87
N LYS A 55 -8.04 0.53 -12.63
CA LYS A 55 -7.16 -0.37 -11.90
C LYS A 55 -5.86 -0.54 -12.69
N MET A 56 -4.72 -0.35 -12.03
CA MET A 56 -3.43 -0.68 -12.62
C MET A 56 -3.30 -2.20 -12.78
N SER A 57 -2.97 -2.65 -13.99
CA SER A 57 -2.68 -4.05 -14.25
C SER A 57 -1.68 -4.21 -15.39
N LYS A 58 -0.90 -5.30 -15.34
CA LYS A 58 0.03 -5.64 -16.43
C LYS A 58 -0.70 -5.89 -17.75
N SER A 59 -1.88 -6.52 -17.70
CA SER A 59 -2.68 -6.85 -18.88
C SER A 59 -3.23 -5.63 -19.62
N LEU A 60 -3.57 -4.56 -18.90
CA LEU A 60 -4.02 -3.30 -19.50
C LEU A 60 -2.84 -2.41 -19.95
N GLY A 61 -1.60 -2.79 -19.64
CA GLY A 61 -0.41 -1.99 -19.94
C GLY A 61 -0.37 -0.63 -19.22
N ASN A 62 -1.25 -0.39 -18.24
CA ASN A 62 -1.45 0.88 -17.55
C ASN A 62 -0.77 0.94 -16.17
N PHE A 63 0.23 0.07 -15.95
CA PHE A 63 1.03 -0.01 -14.72
C PHE A 63 2.42 0.59 -14.94
N PHE A 64 2.92 1.28 -13.92
CA PHE A 64 4.27 1.83 -13.89
C PHE A 64 5.05 1.25 -12.70
N THR A 65 6.30 0.89 -12.95
CA THR A 65 7.22 0.52 -11.87
C THR A 65 7.75 1.78 -11.17
N ILE A 66 8.13 1.63 -9.90
CA ILE A 66 8.83 2.68 -9.17
C ILE A 66 10.08 3.13 -9.94
N HIS A 67 10.84 2.20 -10.52
CA HIS A 67 12.05 2.49 -11.30
C HIS A 67 11.77 3.45 -12.47
N GLN A 68 10.77 3.13 -13.30
CA GLN A 68 10.36 3.98 -14.43
C GLN A 68 9.92 5.39 -14.00
N ILE A 69 9.30 5.51 -12.83
CA ILE A 69 8.91 6.82 -12.28
C ILE A 69 10.14 7.59 -11.82
N THR A 70 11.06 6.92 -11.12
CA THR A 70 12.28 7.55 -10.56
C THR A 70 13.34 7.91 -11.59
N GLU A 71 13.23 7.40 -12.83
CA GLU A 71 14.03 7.89 -13.97
C GLU A 71 13.62 9.30 -14.42
N ARG A 72 12.38 9.73 -14.10
CA ARG A 72 11.80 11.00 -14.55
C ARG A 72 11.62 12.01 -13.42
N TYR A 73 11.29 11.52 -12.23
CA TYR A 73 11.03 12.35 -11.04
C TYR A 73 11.92 11.94 -9.89
N TYR A 74 12.35 12.90 -9.09
CA TYR A 74 13.13 12.61 -7.90
C TYR A 74 12.30 11.76 -6.90
N PRO A 75 12.88 10.75 -6.21
CA PRO A 75 12.12 9.85 -5.33
C PRO A 75 11.30 10.54 -4.23
N LEU A 76 11.74 11.69 -3.73
CA LEU A 76 10.97 12.50 -2.77
C LEU A 76 9.69 13.09 -3.38
N ALA A 77 9.66 13.42 -4.66
CA ALA A 77 8.43 13.85 -5.34
C ALA A 77 7.40 12.71 -5.38
N LEU A 78 7.86 11.49 -5.74
CA LEU A 78 7.01 10.29 -5.67
C LEU A 78 6.52 10.03 -4.25
N ARG A 79 7.40 10.13 -3.24
CA ARG A 79 7.01 9.97 -1.84
C ARG A 79 5.97 11.02 -1.42
N HIS A 80 6.18 12.29 -1.78
CA HIS A 80 5.26 13.38 -1.48
C HIS A 80 3.88 13.13 -2.09
N PHE A 81 3.82 12.71 -3.35
CA PHE A 81 2.59 12.29 -4.00
C PHE A 81 1.89 11.12 -3.26
N LEU A 82 2.63 10.09 -2.87
CA LEU A 82 2.05 8.92 -2.18
C LEU A 82 1.46 9.26 -0.80
N ILE A 83 1.98 10.29 -0.13
CA ILE A 83 1.51 10.73 1.20
C ILE A 83 0.56 11.93 1.12
N SER A 84 0.25 12.45 -0.07
CA SER A 84 -0.62 13.63 -0.23
C SER A 84 -2.11 13.32 0.01
N ALA A 85 -2.46 12.03 0.09
CA ALA A 85 -3.80 11.57 0.44
C ALA A 85 -3.75 10.73 1.72
N HIS A 86 -4.88 10.67 2.42
CA HIS A 86 -5.04 9.78 3.56
C HIS A 86 -4.83 8.32 3.10
N TYR A 87 -4.05 7.52 3.84
CA TYR A 87 -3.58 6.19 3.39
C TYR A 87 -4.71 5.19 3.04
N ARG A 88 -5.90 5.34 3.64
CA ARG A 88 -7.10 4.52 3.36
C ARG A 88 -7.85 4.94 2.09
N SER A 89 -7.60 6.14 1.58
CA SER A 89 -8.28 6.63 0.38
C SER A 89 -7.62 6.03 -0.86
N PRO A 90 -8.38 5.73 -1.93
CA PRO A 90 -7.79 5.45 -3.23
C PRO A 90 -6.93 6.63 -3.67
N LEU A 91 -5.71 6.35 -4.09
CA LEU A 91 -4.82 7.35 -4.66
C LEU A 91 -4.83 7.21 -6.16
N ASN A 92 -5.44 8.18 -6.84
CA ASN A 92 -5.42 8.19 -8.29
C ASN A 92 -4.09 8.79 -8.77
N TYR A 93 -3.41 8.11 -9.67
CA TYR A 93 -2.18 8.54 -10.31
C TYR A 93 -2.51 9.30 -11.59
N PHE A 94 -2.16 10.59 -11.60
CA PHE A 94 -2.04 11.43 -12.79
C PHE A 94 -0.63 12.01 -12.84
N VAL A 95 -0.03 12.07 -14.03
CA VAL A 95 1.30 12.70 -14.23
C VAL A 95 1.33 14.12 -13.67
N LEU A 96 0.25 14.91 -13.87
CA LEU A 96 0.10 16.26 -13.35
C LEU A 96 0.22 16.36 -11.81
N GLN A 97 -0.24 15.34 -11.07
CA GLN A 97 -0.10 15.34 -9.61
C GLN A 97 1.34 15.05 -9.19
N LEU A 98 2.06 14.24 -9.97
CA LEU A 98 3.47 13.96 -9.72
C LEU A 98 4.34 15.18 -10.06
N GLU A 99 4.00 15.93 -11.11
CA GLU A 99 4.58 17.23 -11.41
C GLU A 99 4.34 18.21 -10.27
N GLY A 100 3.09 18.40 -9.84
CA GLY A 100 2.77 19.27 -8.71
C GLY A 100 3.45 18.84 -7.40
N ALA A 101 3.63 17.53 -7.18
CA ALA A 101 4.40 17.02 -6.04
C ALA A 101 5.90 17.29 -6.18
N SER A 102 6.45 17.23 -7.39
CA SER A 102 7.84 17.60 -7.66
C SER A 102 8.04 19.09 -7.40
N ASP A 103 7.11 19.92 -7.86
CA ASP A 103 7.16 21.35 -7.64
C ASP A 103 7.10 21.67 -6.15
N ALA A 104 6.17 21.07 -5.41
CA ALA A 104 6.08 21.27 -3.95
C ALA A 104 7.34 20.88 -3.17
N VAL A 105 8.16 19.95 -3.69
CA VAL A 105 9.39 19.50 -3.03
C VAL A 105 10.61 20.34 -3.44
N PHE A 106 10.68 20.80 -4.68
CA PHE A 106 11.91 21.42 -5.24
C PHE A 106 11.76 22.88 -5.69
N TYR A 107 10.54 23.43 -5.75
CA TYR A 107 10.35 24.87 -5.91
C TYR A 107 10.33 25.54 -4.54
N ILE A 108 11.31 26.42 -4.34
CA ILE A 108 11.28 27.53 -3.39
C ILE A 108 10.75 28.76 -4.12
#